data_AF-A0A0E9WZ42-F1
#
_entry.id   AF-A0A0E9WZ42-F1
#
_cell.length_a   1.000
_cell.length_b   1.000
_cell.length_c   1.000
_cell.angle_alpha   90.00
_cell.angle_beta   90.00
_cell.angle_gamma   90.00
#
_symmetry.space_group_name_H-M   'P 1'
#
loop_
_entity.id
_entity.type
_entity.pdbx_description
1 polymer ?
#
loop_
_entity_poly.entity_id
_entity_poly.type
_entity_poly.pdbx_seq_one_letter_code
_entity_poly.pdbx_strand_id
1 'polypeptide(L)'
;MRHFSPRKTFRGLILTVLACIRVYSRYRRVRPLTRQLLTRDPYSLRGVRKLIDGCAFRIYGHWVKKGEQQNRAALFQNSPKIILLGLEEVVT
;
A
#
# COMPACT_ATOMS: atom_id res chain seq x y z
N MET A 1 21.35 -3.43 43.74
CA MET A 1 22.25 -3.09 42.61
C MET A 1 21.73 -3.82 41.36
N ARG A 2 21.55 -3.14 40.22
CA ARG A 2 21.11 -3.80 38.96
C ARG A 2 22.25 -4.70 38.46
N HIS A 3 22.04 -6.01 38.46
CA HIS A 3 23.01 -6.95 37.88
C HIS A 3 23.16 -6.67 36.38
N PHE A 4 24.34 -6.19 35.99
CA PHE A 4 24.72 -6.05 34.59
C PHE A 4 24.73 -7.44 33.96
N SER A 5 23.83 -7.68 33.01
CA SER A 5 23.79 -8.92 32.26
C SER A 5 24.31 -8.64 30.85
N PRO A 6 25.56 -9.02 30.53
CA PRO A 6 26.21 -8.68 29.26
C PRO A 6 25.42 -9.13 28.03
N ARG A 7 24.70 -10.26 28.15
CA ARG A 7 23.85 -10.80 27.07
C ARG A 7 22.66 -9.90 26.75
N LYS A 8 22.04 -9.29 27.76
CA LYS A 8 20.85 -8.43 27.56
C LYS A 8 21.26 -7.07 26.99
N THR A 9 22.39 -6.52 27.45
CA THR A 9 22.92 -5.25 26.95
C THR A 9 23.43 -5.38 25.51
N PHE A 10 24.11 -6.48 25.18
CA PHE A 10 24.54 -6.77 23.80
C PHE A 10 23.36 -6.95 22.85
N ARG A 11 22.31 -7.69 23.27
CA ARG A 11 21.08 -7.83 22.48
C ARG A 11 20.39 -6.48 22.27
N GLY A 12 20.34 -5.64 23.30
CA GLY A 12 19.84 -4.28 23.20
C GLY A 12 20.60 -3.45 22.16
N LEU A 13 21.93 -3.51 22.18
CA LEU A 13 22.79 -2.79 21.23
C LEU A 13 22.62 -3.28 19.79
N ILE A 14 22.50 -4.60 19.58
CA ILE A 14 22.19 -5.14 18.24
C ILE A 14 20.83 -4.62 17.75
N LEU A 15 19.80 -4.66 18.62
CA LEU A 15 18.46 -4.21 18.25
C LEU A 15 18.41 -2.71 17.95
N THR A 16 19.14 -1.87 18.68
CA THR A 16 19.21 -0.43 18.40
C THR A 16 19.88 -0.16 17.07
N VAL A 17 21.00 -0.83 16.77
CA VAL A 17 21.68 -0.70 15.47
C VAL A 17 20.77 -1.16 14.32
N LEU A 18 20.12 -2.31 14.46
CA LEU A 18 19.15 -2.79 13.46
C LEU A 18 17.97 -1.83 13.28
N ALA A 19 17.45 -1.26 14.37
CA ALA A 19 16.40 -0.25 14.31
C ALA A 19 16.87 1.01 13.56
N CYS A 20 18.06 1.53 13.86
CA CYS A 20 18.66 2.66 13.18
C CYS A 20 18.84 2.39 11.67
N ILE A 21 19.39 1.24 11.29
CA ILE A 21 19.55 0.85 9.88
C ILE A 21 18.19 0.76 9.18
N ARG A 22 17.18 0.20 9.85
CA ARG A 22 15.83 0.06 9.29
C ARG A 22 15.15 1.42 9.10
N VAL A 23 15.31 2.34 10.04
CA VAL A 23 14.84 3.72 9.94
C VAL A 23 15.56 4.46 8.82
N TYR A 24 16.90 4.37 8.76
CA TYR A 24 17.72 5.00 7.72
C TYR A 24 17.39 4.47 6.32
N SER A 25 17.29 3.15 6.17
CA SER A 25 16.88 2.51 4.90
C SER A 25 15.47 2.90 4.51
N ARG A 26 14.56 3.03 5.48
CA ARG A 26 13.19 3.48 5.22
C ARG A 26 13.17 4.94 4.79
N TYR A 27 13.89 5.82 5.48
CA TYR A 27 14.06 7.23 5.13
C TYR A 27 14.60 7.40 3.72
N ARG A 28 15.67 6.68 3.37
CA ARG A 28 16.28 6.73 2.02
C ARG A 28 15.40 6.11 0.93
N ARG A 29 14.54 5.16 1.27
CA ARG A 29 13.52 4.59 0.36
C ARG A 29 12.26 5.43 0.24
N VAL A 30 11.99 6.35 1.17
CA VAL A 30 10.94 7.34 0.98
C VAL A 30 11.46 8.29 -0.08
N ARG A 31 11.11 8.02 -1.35
CA ARG A 31 11.31 8.98 -2.43
C ARG A 31 10.82 10.34 -1.91
N PRO A 32 11.62 11.41 -1.99
CA PRO A 32 11.16 12.72 -1.58
C PRO A 32 9.85 12.99 -2.33
N LEU A 33 8.79 13.28 -1.56
CA LEU A 33 7.46 13.56 -2.09
C LEU A 33 7.50 14.94 -2.75
N THR A 34 8.11 15.02 -3.92
CA THR A 34 8.14 16.26 -4.70
C THR A 34 6.73 16.55 -5.15
N ARG A 35 6.22 17.76 -4.89
CA ARG A 35 4.86 18.19 -5.26
C ARG A 35 4.56 17.92 -6.74
N GLN A 36 5.56 18.09 -7.60
CA GLN A 36 5.46 17.80 -9.04
C GLN A 36 5.13 16.33 -9.35
N LEU A 37 5.67 15.38 -8.58
CA LEU A 37 5.41 13.95 -8.78
C LEU A 37 3.97 13.57 -8.38
N LEU A 38 3.46 14.19 -7.31
CA LEU A 38 2.07 14.05 -6.88
C LEU A 38 1.09 14.58 -7.93
N THR A 39 1.39 15.70 -8.59
CA THR A 39 0.54 16.27 -9.64
C THR A 39 0.58 15.45 -10.92
N ARG A 40 1.74 14.87 -11.27
CA ARG A 40 1.90 14.12 -12.53
C ARG A 40 1.32 12.70 -12.45
N ASP A 41 1.62 11.97 -11.38
CA ASP A 41 1.07 10.61 -11.17
C ASP A 41 0.98 10.29 -9.66
N PRO A 42 -0.17 10.58 -9.03
CA PRO A 42 -0.38 10.32 -7.60
C PRO A 42 -0.41 8.81 -7.27
N TYR A 43 -0.73 7.94 -8.23
CA TYR A 43 -0.83 6.50 -8.01
C TYR A 43 0.52 5.79 -8.04
N SER A 44 1.55 6.37 -8.65
CA SER A 44 2.92 5.84 -8.64
C SER A 44 3.53 5.74 -7.23
N LEU A 45 3.05 6.55 -6.28
CA LEU A 45 3.53 6.54 -4.90
C LEU A 45 2.71 5.60 -4.02
N ARG A 46 3.32 4.50 -3.56
CA ARG A 46 2.64 3.48 -2.73
C ARG A 46 1.97 4.05 -1.48
N GLY A 47 2.56 5.08 -0.86
CA GLY A 47 1.98 5.73 0.32
C GLY A 47 0.72 6.52 0.01
N VAL A 48 0.76 7.31 -1.07
CA VAL A 48 -0.35 8.13 -1.56
C VAL A 48 -1.50 7.25 -2.04
N ARG A 49 -1.18 6.24 -2.86
CA ARG A 49 -2.14 5.23 -3.32
C ARG A 49 -2.93 4.61 -2.16
N LYS A 50 -2.23 4.14 -1.12
CA LYS A 50 -2.88 3.56 0.07
C LYS A 50 -3.78 4.54 0.80
N LEU A 51 -3.43 5.83 0.82
CA LEU A 51 -4.23 6.86 1.47
C LEU A 51 -5.50 7.12 0.67
N ILE A 52 -5.39 7.29 -0.65
CA ILE A 52 -6.52 7.45 -1.57
C ILE A 52 -7.45 6.24 -1.49
N ASP A 53 -6.93 5.03 -1.66
CA ASP A 53 -7.70 3.79 -1.62
C ASP A 53 -8.36 3.57 -0.25
N GLY A 54 -7.66 3.92 0.83
CA GLY A 54 -8.17 3.84 2.19
C GLY A 54 -9.35 4.80 2.43
N CYS A 55 -9.24 6.04 1.95
CA CYS A 55 -10.34 7.01 2.01
C CYS A 55 -11.53 6.57 1.15
N ALA A 56 -11.29 6.15 -0.10
CA ALA A 56 -12.32 5.64 -0.99
C ALA A 56 -13.04 4.43 -0.39
N PHE A 57 -12.31 3.48 0.20
CA PHE A 57 -12.89 2.32 0.86
C PHE A 57 -13.65 2.69 2.15
N ARG A 58 -13.28 3.75 2.87
CA ARG A 58 -14.08 4.21 4.01
C ARG A 58 -15.43 4.77 3.60
N ILE A 59 -15.50 5.47 2.46
CA ILE A 59 -16.73 6.08 1.96
C ILE A 59 -17.61 5.03 1.26
N TYR A 60 -17.04 4.28 0.32
CA TYR A 60 -17.78 3.32 -0.52
C TYR A 60 -17.74 1.88 0.01
N GLY A 61 -17.01 1.61 1.09
CA GLY A 61 -16.87 0.26 1.64
C GLY A 61 -18.19 -0.35 2.11
N HIS A 62 -19.19 0.46 2.42
CA HIS A 62 -20.53 -0.03 2.76
C HIS A 62 -21.34 -0.48 1.52
N TRP A 63 -20.94 -0.06 0.31
CA TRP A 63 -21.50 -0.53 -0.97
C TRP A 63 -20.84 -1.84 -1.41
N VAL A 64 -19.70 -2.19 -0.80
CA VAL A 64 -19.03 -3.47 -0.97
C VAL A 64 -19.68 -4.46 0.01
N LYS A 65 -20.50 -5.40 -0.49
CA LYS A 65 -21.11 -6.50 0.31
C LYS A 65 -20.01 -7.40 0.93
N LYS A 66 -20.28 -8.48 1.66
CA LYS A 66 -19.25 -9.47 2.05
C LYS A 66 -19.61 -10.80 1.40
N GLY A 67 -18.92 -11.20 0.33
CA GLY A 67 -19.11 -12.49 -0.33
C GLY A 67 -17.80 -12.94 -0.99
N GLU A 68 -17.65 -14.24 -1.26
CA GLU A 68 -16.37 -14.86 -1.68
C GLU A 68 -15.76 -14.25 -2.96
N GLN A 69 -16.56 -13.62 -3.82
CA GLN A 69 -16.10 -13.06 -5.10
C GLN A 69 -15.97 -11.52 -5.05
N GLN A 70 -15.16 -10.97 -4.15
CA GLN A 70 -14.98 -9.52 -4.04
C GLN A 70 -13.55 -9.04 -4.24
N ASN A 71 -13.26 -8.70 -5.50
CA ASN A 71 -12.08 -7.92 -5.83
C ASN A 71 -12.32 -6.46 -5.47
N ARG A 72 -11.56 -5.92 -4.50
CA ARG A 72 -11.47 -4.45 -4.25
C ARG A 72 -11.18 -3.66 -5.53
N ALA A 73 -10.52 -4.29 -6.51
CA ALA A 73 -10.25 -3.72 -7.82
C ALA A 73 -11.50 -3.48 -8.68
N ALA A 74 -12.63 -4.14 -8.39
CA ALA A 74 -13.89 -3.95 -9.12
C ALA A 74 -14.48 -2.55 -8.92
N LEU A 75 -14.14 -1.86 -7.82
CA LEU A 75 -14.55 -0.46 -7.57
C LEU A 75 -13.98 0.53 -8.60
N PHE A 76 -12.88 0.17 -9.26
CA PHE A 76 -12.17 1.04 -10.21
C PHE A 76 -12.26 0.54 -11.65
N GLN A 77 -13.07 -0.48 -11.91
CA GLN A 77 -13.25 -1.05 -13.23
C GLN A 77 -14.22 -0.17 -14.02
N ASN A 78 -13.69 0.73 -14.88
CA ASN A 78 -14.49 1.69 -15.64
C ASN A 78 -14.93 1.19 -17.03
N SER A 79 -14.60 -0.07 -17.37
CA SER A 79 -15.00 -0.69 -18.62
C SER A 79 -16.31 -1.49 -18.41
N PRO A 80 -17.40 -1.15 -19.10
CA PRO A 80 -18.59 -1.98 -19.06
C PRO A 80 -18.25 -3.38 -19.59
N LYS A 81 -18.47 -4.41 -18.78
CA LYS A 81 -18.25 -5.83 -19.15
C LYS A 81 -19.00 -6.24 -20.43
N ILE A 82 -19.98 -5.44 -20.86
CA ILE A 82 -20.76 -5.62 -22.09
C ILE A 82 -19.87 -5.51 -23.35
N ILE A 83 -18.84 -4.66 -23.35
CA ILE A 83 -17.95 -4.52 -24.53
C ILE A 83 -17.04 -5.74 -24.69
N LEU A 84 -16.75 -6.47 -23.61
CA LEU A 84 -15.92 -7.68 -23.67
C LEU A 84 -16.70 -8.87 -24.24
N LEU A 85 -17.98 -9.04 -23.88
CA LEU A 85 -18.82 -10.11 -24.43
C LEU A 85 -19.29 -9.81 -25.87
N GLY A 86 -19.54 -8.54 -26.21
CA GLY A 86 -20.03 -8.17 -27.54
C GLY A 86 -19.00 -8.31 -28.67
N LEU A 87 -17.72 -8.52 -28.35
CA LEU A 87 -16.65 -8.75 -29.34
C LEU A 87 -16.34 -10.23 -29.56
N GLU A 88 -16.79 -11.14 -28.69
CA GLU A 88 -16.60 -12.59 -28.89
C GLU A 88 -17.68 -13.19 -29.81
N GLU A 89 -18.88 -12.60 -29.85
CA GLU A 89 -20.03 -13.10 -30.64
C GLU A 89 -20.00 -12.69 -32.12
N VAL A 90 -19.10 -11.79 -32.54
CA VAL A 90 -19.05 -11.26 -33.93
C VAL A 90 -17.99 -11.98 -34.79
N VAL A 91 -17.21 -12.90 -34.21
CA VAL A 91 -16.09 -13.58 -34.90
C VAL A 91 -16.32 -15.08 -35.12
N THR A 92 -17.51 -15.62 -34.82
CA THR A 92 -17.89 -17.00 -35.16
C THR A 92 -18.93 -17.08 -36.26
#